data_AF-A0A6N2UPG1-F1
#
_entry.id   AF-A0A6N2UPG1-F1
#
_cell.length_a   1.000
_cell.length_b   1.000
_cell.length_c   1.000
_cell.angle_alpha   90.00
_cell.angle_beta   90.00
_cell.angle_gamma   90.00
#
_symmetry.space_group_name_H-M   'P 1'
#
loop_
_entity.id
_entity.type
_entity.pdbx_description
1 polymer ?
#
loop_
_entity_poly.entity_id
_entity_poly.type
_entity_poly.pdbx_seq_one_letter_code
_entity_poly.pdbx_strand_id
1 'polypeptide(L)'
;MNKYDQEKLLRYIDAVSFALIDTTLYLDTHPDDQEAISHFNQYQCARNKAVKEYSQYFEPLTIDSAEITDTFTWATTKWPWQKEGC
;
A
#
# COMPACT_ATOMS: atom_id res chain seq x y z
N MET A 1 2.95 22.37 -4.66
CA MET A 1 4.15 21.65 -5.16
C MET A 1 4.35 20.48 -4.22
N ASN A 2 3.80 19.30 -4.58
CA ASN A 2 3.84 18.14 -3.70
C ASN A 2 5.31 17.71 -3.56
N LYS A 3 5.82 17.69 -2.33
CA LYS A 3 7.22 17.36 -2.02
C LYS A 3 7.49 15.85 -2.21
N TYR A 4 6.42 15.08 -2.39
CA TYR A 4 6.43 13.64 -2.55
C TYR A 4 6.27 13.25 -4.01
N ASP A 5 7.11 12.31 -4.43
CA ASP A 5 7.09 11.71 -5.76
C ASP A 5 6.12 10.51 -5.72
N GLN A 6 4.91 10.74 -6.24
CA GLN A 6 3.81 9.78 -6.24
C GLN A 6 4.25 8.43 -6.82
N GLU A 7 4.99 8.43 -7.93
CA GLU A 7 5.48 7.21 -8.58
C GLU A 7 6.48 6.47 -7.70
N LYS A 8 7.39 7.18 -7.03
CA LYS A 8 8.35 6.53 -6.12
C LYS A 8 7.65 5.87 -4.94
N LEU A 9 6.64 6.52 -4.37
CA LEU A 9 5.90 5.99 -3.24
C LEU A 9 5.07 4.76 -3.66
N LEU A 10 4.42 4.80 -4.83
CA LEU A 10 3.74 3.64 -5.42
C LEU A 10 4.69 2.48 -5.66
N ARG A 11 5.83 2.72 -6.33
CA ARG A 11 6.83 1.68 -6.58
C ARG A 11 7.36 1.06 -5.30
N TYR A 12 7.54 1.86 -4.24
CA TYR A 12 7.94 1.34 -2.93
C TYR A 12 6.86 0.46 -2.32
N ILE A 13 5.58 0.91 -2.34
CA ILE A 13 4.43 0.14 -1.87
C ILE A 13 4.33 -1.20 -2.62
N ASP A 14 4.54 -1.20 -3.94
CA ASP A 14 4.52 -2.41 -4.77
C ASP A 14 5.64 -3.38 -4.37
N ALA A 15 6.86 -2.87 -4.19
CA ALA A 15 8.02 -3.69 -3.82
C ALA A 15 7.83 -4.35 -2.44
N VAL A 16 7.39 -3.60 -1.43
CA VAL A 16 7.13 -4.17 -0.09
C VAL A 16 5.91 -5.08 -0.07
N SER A 17 4.90 -4.81 -0.91
CA SER A 17 3.74 -5.70 -1.07
C SER A 17 4.14 -7.03 -1.69
N PHE A 18 5.01 -7.01 -2.71
CA PHE A 18 5.56 -8.23 -3.31
C PHE A 18 6.35 -9.04 -2.27
N ALA A 19 7.25 -8.40 -1.53
CA ALA A 19 8.05 -9.08 -0.50
C ALA A 19 7.16 -9.69 0.61
N LEU A 20 6.07 -9.02 0.98
CA LEU A 20 5.10 -9.54 1.94
C LEU A 20 4.39 -10.80 1.41
N ILE A 21 3.95 -10.79 0.14
CA ILE A 21 3.32 -11.96 -0.51
C ILE A 21 4.30 -13.13 -0.59
N ASP A 22 5.53 -12.87 -1.04
CA ASP A 22 6.58 -13.89 -1.17
C ASP A 22 6.91 -14.54 0.19
N THR A 23 7.08 -13.71 1.23
CA THR A 23 7.32 -14.21 2.59
C THR A 23 6.13 -15.00 3.12
N THR A 24 4.90 -14.60 2.80
CA THR A 24 3.68 -15.35 3.17
C THR A 24 3.69 -16.74 2.53
N LEU A 25 3.97 -16.82 1.24
CA LEU A 25 4.02 -18.07 0.51
C LEU A 25 5.11 -19.01 1.04
N TYR A 26 6.25 -18.46 1.47
CA TYR A 26 7.28 -19.25 2.15
C TYR A 26 6.79 -19.81 3.50
N LEU A 27 6.19 -18.95 4.33
CA LEU A 27 5.67 -19.32 5.65
C LEU A 27 4.54 -20.36 5.60
N ASP A 28 3.76 -20.42 4.52
CA ASP A 28 2.76 -21.49 4.30
C ASP A 28 3.39 -22.90 4.38
N THR A 29 4.69 -23.02 4.07
CA THR A 29 5.44 -24.27 4.12
C THR A 29 6.41 -24.36 5.30
N HIS A 30 6.77 -23.24 5.92
CA HIS A 30 7.72 -23.14 7.04
C HIS A 30 7.16 -22.24 8.16
N PRO A 31 6.05 -22.63 8.82
CA PRO A 31 5.30 -21.73 9.71
C PRO A 31 6.06 -21.35 10.99
N ASP A 32 7.07 -22.13 11.39
CA ASP A 32 7.85 -21.90 12.63
C ASP A 32 9.17 -21.15 12.39
N ASP A 33 9.48 -20.79 11.12
CA ASP A 33 10.70 -20.05 10.77
C ASP A 33 10.65 -18.61 11.31
N GLN A 34 11.38 -18.38 12.40
CA GLN A 34 11.41 -17.10 13.10
C GLN A 34 12.03 -15.97 12.27
N GLU A 35 12.94 -16.28 11.35
CA GLU A 35 13.55 -15.28 10.49
C GLU A 35 12.54 -14.81 9.44
N ALA A 36 11.84 -15.75 8.80
CA ALA A 36 10.77 -15.43 7.85
C ALA A 36 9.60 -14.68 8.52
N ILE A 37 9.21 -15.05 9.75
CA ILE A 37 8.23 -14.30 10.53
C ILE A 37 8.69 -12.87 10.81
N SER A 38 9.96 -12.68 11.17
CA SER A 38 10.54 -11.35 11.39
C SER A 38 10.49 -10.50 10.12
N HIS A 39 10.88 -11.07 8.97
CA HIS A 39 10.79 -10.38 7.68
C HIS A 39 9.35 -10.03 7.31
N PHE A 40 8.40 -10.94 7.49
CA PHE A 40 6.98 -10.68 7.26
C PHE A 40 6.50 -9.46 8.07
N ASN A 41 6.83 -9.41 9.37
CA ASN A 41 6.45 -8.30 10.24
C ASN A 41 7.09 -6.97 9.80
N GLN A 42 8.36 -7.00 9.38
CA GLN A 42 9.06 -5.82 8.86
C GLN A 42 8.38 -5.28 7.58
N TYR A 43 8.10 -6.15 6.61
CA TYR A 43 7.43 -5.75 5.37
C TYR A 43 5.99 -5.30 5.60
N GLN A 44 5.27 -5.95 6.52
CA GLN A 44 3.91 -5.53 6.90
C GLN A 44 3.92 -4.11 7.48
N CYS A 45 4.84 -3.83 8.41
CA CYS A 45 4.98 -2.50 9.00
C CYS A 45 5.36 -1.45 7.93
N ALA A 46 6.35 -1.76 7.09
CA ALA A 46 6.80 -0.88 6.02
C ALA A 46 5.67 -0.56 5.02
N ARG A 47 4.92 -1.58 4.60
CA ARG A 47 3.76 -1.43 3.70
C ARG A 47 2.69 -0.54 4.30
N ASN A 48 2.28 -0.81 5.54
CA ASN A 48 1.21 -0.05 6.20
C ASN A 48 1.61 1.42 6.37
N LYS A 49 2.87 1.68 6.73
CA LYS A 49 3.39 3.06 6.80
C LYS A 49 3.38 3.75 5.44
N ALA A 50 3.85 3.08 4.39
CA ALA A 50 3.91 3.66 3.05
C ALA A 50 2.52 3.94 2.46
N VAL A 51 1.56 3.03 2.64
CA VAL A 51 0.17 3.23 2.21
C VAL A 51 -0.46 4.40 2.95
N LYS A 52 -0.25 4.49 4.27
CA LYS A 52 -0.74 5.63 5.07
C LYS A 52 -0.13 6.95 4.59
N GLU A 53 1.18 6.98 4.37
CA GLU A 53 1.88 8.17 3.86
C GLU A 53 1.33 8.56 2.48
N TYR A 54 1.06 7.59 1.61
CA TYR A 54 0.46 7.86 0.31
C TYR A 54 -0.93 8.49 0.46
N SER A 55 -1.83 7.88 1.24
CA SER A 55 -3.20 8.37 1.43
C SER A 55 -3.27 9.72 2.16
N GLN A 56 -2.21 10.14 2.86
CA GLN A 56 -2.12 11.47 3.48
C GLN A 56 -1.80 12.59 2.48
N TYR A 57 -1.03 12.29 1.43
CA TYR A 57 -0.56 13.29 0.46
C TYR A 57 -1.24 13.17 -0.92
N PHE A 58 -1.91 12.06 -1.17
CA PHE A 58 -2.58 11.69 -2.41
C PHE A 58 -3.95 11.07 -2.09
N GLU A 59 -4.60 10.49 -3.09
CA GLU A 59 -5.87 9.83 -2.89
C GLU A 59 -5.70 8.47 -2.20
N PRO A 60 -6.69 8.00 -1.43
CA PRO A 60 -6.59 6.72 -0.74
C PRO A 60 -6.43 5.55 -1.73
N LEU A 61 -5.44 4.69 -1.50
CA LEU A 61 -5.19 3.50 -2.32
C LEU A 61 -6.09 2.32 -1.97
N THR A 62 -6.47 2.24 -0.72
CA THR A 62 -7.34 1.19 -0.19
C THR A 62 -8.44 1.79 0.68
N ILE A 63 -9.56 1.09 0.81
CA ILE A 63 -10.72 1.56 1.59
C ILE A 63 -10.33 1.81 3.05
N ASP A 64 -9.48 0.95 3.62
CA ASP A 64 -8.97 1.08 4.99
C ASP A 64 -8.03 2.28 5.20
N SER A 65 -7.47 2.82 4.12
CA SER A 65 -6.62 4.02 4.15
C SER A 65 -7.40 5.32 3.91
N ALA A 66 -8.71 5.24 3.63
CA ALA A 66 -9.54 6.42 3.37
C ALA A 66 -9.90 7.14 4.67
N GLU A 67 -9.35 8.34 4.86
CA GLU A 67 -9.77 9.25 5.93
C GLU A 67 -10.94 10.12 5.41
N ILE A 68 -12.15 9.80 5.85
CA ILE A 68 -13.37 10.52 5.48
C ILE A 68 -13.57 11.66 6.47
N THR A 69 -13.34 12.90 6.03
CA THR A 69 -13.58 14.09 6.85
C THR A 69 -14.91 14.75 6.51
N ASP A 70 -15.07 15.24 5.27
CA ASP A 70 -16.27 15.95 4.81
C ASP A 70 -16.92 15.31 3.57
N THR A 71 -16.13 14.67 2.71
CA THR A 71 -16.58 14.00 1.49
C THR A 71 -16.01 12.59 1.42
N PHE A 72 -16.77 11.66 0.81
CA PHE A 72 -16.30 10.29 0.61
C PHE A 72 -15.30 10.24 -0.56
N THR A 73 -14.07 10.65 -0.27
CA THR A 73 -12.97 10.82 -1.23
C THR A 73 -12.74 9.58 -2.08
N TRP A 74 -12.91 8.39 -1.51
CA TRP A 74 -12.84 7.11 -2.22
C TRP A 74 -13.78 7.03 -3.45
N ALA A 75 -15.00 7.57 -3.36
CA ALA A 75 -15.94 7.55 -4.48
C ALA A 75 -15.78 8.71 -5.47
N THR A 76 -15.07 9.77 -5.09
CA THR A 76 -14.95 11.00 -5.89
C THR A 76 -13.63 11.11 -6.66
N THR A 77 -12.64 10.29 -6.32
CA THR A 77 -11.36 10.22 -7.04
C THR A 77 -11.53 9.55 -8.40
N LYS A 78 -10.74 9.97 -9.40
CA LYS A 78 -10.63 9.28 -10.69
C LYS A 78 -10.18 7.83 -10.45
N TRP A 79 -11.03 6.87 -10.80
CA TRP A 79 -10.68 5.47 -10.63
C TRP A 79 -9.55 5.07 -11.59
N PRO A 80 -8.69 4.10 -11.22
CA PRO A 80 -7.62 3.63 -12.10
C PRO A 80 -8.10 3.11 -13.46
N TRP A 81 -9.34 2.60 -13.55
CA TRP A 81 -9.97 2.12 -14.78
C TRP A 81 -10.84 3.17 -15.48
N GLN A 82 -10.98 4.36 -14.90
CA GLN A 82 -11.73 5.46 -15.49
C GLN A 82 -10.83 6.11 -16.55
N LYS A 83 -10.86 5.57 -17.77
CA LYS A 83 -10.22 6.22 -18.92
C LYS A 83 -10.71 7.66 -19.01
N GLU A 84 -9.78 8.59 -19.23
CA GLU A 84 -10.16 9.92 -19.73
C GLU A 84 -10.98 9.68 -21.00
N GLY A 85 -12.23 10.16 -20.98
CA GLY A 85 -13.17 9.93 -22.07
C GLY A 85 -12.56 10.35 -23.41
N CYS A 86 -12.87 9.59 -24.46
CA CYS A 86 -12.49 9.88 -25.84
C CYS A 86 -12.86 11.29 -26.27
#